data_AF-A0A2R6CYP1-F1
#
_entry.id   AF-A0A2R6CYP1-F1
#
_cell.length_a   1.000
_cell.length_b   1.000
_cell.length_c   1.000
_cell.angle_alpha   90.00
_cell.angle_beta   90.00
_cell.angle_gamma   90.00
#
_symmetry.space_group_name_H-M   'P 1'
#
loop_
_entity.id
_entity.type
_entity.pdbx_description
1 polymer ?
#
loop_
_entity_poly.entity_id
_entity_poly.type
_entity_poly.pdbx_seq_one_letter_code
_entity_poly.pdbx_strand_id
1 'polypeptide(L)'
;MIEQYLERLFTWERLENTERGVEFELKTRLIEAEFEGVTTAKIDGEAVAAGDITLELDEDERYTADEITPENPLELDLAETVQVILDRDRLRKGVRELELGLRVEGYGEVGFTTDDEIRTDDLVDVDPAEYTVAELRDLVAVITEPESLERLLERERDGKDRTTAVGAIEDGLEAAEPLTEAEMVRSEPTTKDTGSNLVNDLLVEVLESPQRISVY
;
A
#
# COMPACT_ATOMS: atom_id res chain seq x y z
N MET A 1 -28.93 2.56 -7.73
CA MET A 1 -28.61 3.59 -8.78
C MET A 1 -27.72 4.71 -8.25
N ILE A 2 -27.69 4.97 -6.94
CA ILE A 2 -26.72 5.89 -6.31
C ILE A 2 -25.38 5.18 -6.04
N GLU A 3 -25.40 3.87 -5.79
CA GLU A 3 -24.19 3.06 -5.50
C GLU A 3 -23.11 3.15 -6.60
N GLN A 4 -23.48 3.09 -7.88
CA GLN A 4 -22.52 3.20 -9.00
C GLN A 4 -21.78 4.56 -9.09
N TYR A 5 -22.24 5.59 -8.38
CA TYR A 5 -21.57 6.89 -8.31
C TYR A 5 -20.64 7.00 -7.10
N LEU A 6 -20.98 6.35 -5.98
CA LEU A 6 -20.13 6.25 -4.79
C LEU A 6 -18.83 5.50 -5.11
N GLU A 7 -18.92 4.49 -5.97
CA GLU A 7 -17.76 3.73 -6.45
C GLU A 7 -16.72 4.61 -7.17
N ARG A 8 -17.10 5.77 -7.69
CA ARG A 8 -16.17 6.67 -8.41
C ARG A 8 -15.71 7.84 -7.56
N LEU A 9 -16.09 7.87 -6.28
CA LEU A 9 -15.82 8.99 -5.40
C LEU A 9 -14.32 9.15 -5.16
N PHE A 10 -13.63 8.03 -5.00
CA PHE A 10 -12.19 7.98 -4.79
C PHE A 10 -11.46 7.13 -5.81
N THR A 11 -10.15 7.27 -5.83
CA THR A 11 -9.26 6.38 -6.57
C THR A 11 -8.07 6.06 -5.73
N TRP A 12 -7.78 4.76 -5.67
CA TRP A 12 -6.56 4.22 -5.13
C TRP A 12 -5.43 4.39 -6.13
N GLU A 13 -4.31 4.93 -5.67
CA GLU A 13 -3.07 5.00 -6.44
C GLU A 13 -1.92 4.45 -5.59
N ARG A 14 -1.17 3.51 -6.18
CA ARG A 14 0.18 3.09 -5.79
C ARG A 14 0.34 2.63 -4.33
N LEU A 15 0.22 1.33 -4.10
CA LEU A 15 0.64 0.69 -2.86
C LEU A 15 2.16 0.52 -2.79
N GLU A 16 2.80 1.05 -1.73
CA GLU A 16 4.25 0.99 -1.56
C GLU A 16 4.66 0.65 -0.13
N ASN A 17 5.85 0.06 -0.01
CA ASN A 17 6.53 -0.04 1.28
C ASN A 17 7.42 1.19 1.48
N THR A 18 7.30 1.84 2.63
CA THR A 18 8.14 2.98 3.01
C THR A 18 8.81 2.74 4.35
N GLU A 19 9.64 3.68 4.81
CA GLU A 19 10.20 3.65 6.16
C GLU A 19 9.15 3.92 7.26
N ARG A 20 7.99 4.48 6.89
CA ARG A 20 6.89 4.81 7.82
C ARG A 20 5.83 3.70 7.92
N GLY A 21 6.00 2.62 7.16
CA GLY A 21 5.06 1.51 7.07
C GLY A 21 4.64 1.24 5.64
N VAL A 22 3.35 0.97 5.44
CA VAL A 22 2.77 0.71 4.12
C VAL A 22 1.93 1.91 3.71
N GLU A 23 2.18 2.45 2.53
CA GLU A 23 1.59 3.70 2.07
C GLU A 23 0.83 3.53 0.77
N PHE A 24 -0.25 4.31 0.60
CA PHE A 24 -0.98 4.44 -0.66
C PHE A 24 -1.71 5.78 -0.74
N GLU A 25 -2.03 6.22 -1.95
CA GLU A 25 -2.72 7.47 -2.20
C GLU A 25 -4.21 7.24 -2.46
N LEU A 26 -5.05 8.09 -1.85
CA LEU A 26 -6.49 8.16 -2.09
C LEU A 26 -6.85 9.51 -2.70
N LYS A 27 -7.43 9.52 -3.90
CA LYS A 27 -7.79 10.76 -4.60
C LYS A 27 -9.28 10.97 -4.74
N THR A 28 -9.78 12.10 -4.24
CA THR A 28 -11.17 12.54 -4.38
C THR A 28 -11.46 12.93 -5.84
N ARG A 29 -12.49 12.38 -6.49
CA ARG A 29 -12.74 12.60 -7.92
C ARG A 29 -14.03 13.34 -8.28
N LEU A 30 -15.08 13.19 -7.49
CA LEU A 30 -16.42 13.57 -7.94
C LEU A 30 -17.03 14.77 -7.23
N ILE A 31 -16.71 14.96 -5.95
CA ILE A 31 -17.29 15.99 -5.09
C ILE A 31 -16.32 16.35 -3.97
N GLU A 32 -16.52 17.51 -3.37
CA GLU A 32 -16.05 17.79 -2.01
C GLU A 32 -16.79 16.87 -1.03
N ALA A 33 -16.10 16.36 -0.02
CA ALA A 33 -16.64 15.36 0.90
C ALA A 33 -16.13 15.58 2.33
N GLU A 34 -17.04 15.44 3.31
CA GLU A 34 -16.69 15.44 4.72
C GLU A 34 -16.62 13.99 5.22
N PHE A 35 -15.44 13.58 5.69
CA PHE A 35 -15.21 12.25 6.25
C PHE A 35 -15.46 12.27 7.74
N GLU A 36 -16.35 11.38 8.17
CA GLU A 36 -16.73 11.23 9.57
C GLU A 36 -16.03 10.04 10.23
N GLY A 37 -15.08 9.41 9.53
CA GLY A 37 -14.20 8.38 10.09
C GLY A 37 -13.93 7.19 9.17
N VAL A 38 -12.95 6.37 9.56
CA VAL A 38 -12.60 5.11 8.91
C VAL A 38 -13.38 3.97 9.57
N THR A 39 -14.13 3.19 8.77
CA THR A 39 -14.97 2.08 9.27
C THR A 39 -14.28 0.72 9.15
N THR A 40 -13.42 0.53 8.15
CA THR A 40 -12.61 -0.69 7.96
C THR A 40 -11.33 -0.33 7.22
N ALA A 41 -10.24 -1.00 7.55
CA ALA A 41 -9.01 -1.00 6.77
C ALA A 41 -8.38 -2.39 6.88
N LYS A 42 -8.13 -3.05 5.75
CA LYS A 42 -7.52 -4.38 5.72
C LYS A 42 -6.54 -4.51 4.57
N ILE A 43 -5.53 -5.35 4.77
CA ILE A 43 -4.66 -5.86 3.72
C ILE A 43 -4.66 -7.39 3.81
N ASP A 44 -4.91 -8.06 2.70
CA ASP A 44 -5.03 -9.52 2.60
C ASP A 44 -6.02 -10.12 3.62
N GLY A 45 -7.07 -9.36 3.94
CA GLY A 45 -8.10 -9.70 4.93
C GLY A 45 -7.70 -9.48 6.40
N GLU A 46 -6.46 -9.06 6.68
CA GLU A 46 -5.99 -8.69 8.02
C GLU A 46 -6.30 -7.23 8.33
N ALA A 47 -7.00 -6.99 9.43
CA ALA A 47 -7.44 -5.65 9.82
C ALA A 47 -6.30 -4.82 10.43
N VAL A 48 -6.25 -3.55 10.04
CA VAL A 48 -5.37 -2.52 10.63
C VAL A 48 -6.20 -1.72 11.63
N ALA A 49 -5.67 -1.47 12.83
CA ALA A 49 -6.40 -0.70 13.85
C ALA A 49 -6.41 0.79 13.49
N ALA A 50 -7.48 1.51 13.84
CA ALA A 50 -7.61 2.94 13.50
C ALA A 50 -6.43 3.79 14.00
N GLY A 51 -5.88 3.48 15.18
CA GLY A 51 -4.71 4.16 15.73
C GLY A 51 -3.40 3.94 14.95
N ASP A 52 -3.36 2.91 14.10
CA ASP A 52 -2.23 2.56 13.25
C ASP A 52 -2.44 3.09 11.80
N ILE A 53 -3.44 3.95 11.59
CA ILE A 53 -3.76 4.54 10.28
C ILE A 53 -3.62 6.05 10.39
N THR A 54 -2.69 6.60 9.61
CA THR A 54 -2.51 8.05 9.46
C THR A 54 -2.99 8.48 8.08
N LEU A 55 -3.76 9.57 8.04
CA LEU A 55 -4.18 10.26 6.83
C LEU A 55 -3.44 11.60 6.79
N GLU A 56 -2.71 11.84 5.71
CA GLU A 56 -1.87 13.01 5.50
C GLU A 56 -2.31 13.73 4.22
N LEU A 57 -2.74 14.99 4.36
CA LEU A 57 -3.14 15.84 3.23
C LEU A 57 -1.92 16.60 2.70
N ASP A 58 -1.07 17.07 3.61
CA ASP A 58 0.20 17.70 3.32
C ASP A 58 1.20 17.56 4.49
N GLU A 59 2.36 18.22 4.40
CA GLU A 59 3.43 18.12 5.42
C GLU A 59 3.02 18.59 6.82
N ASP A 60 2.06 19.52 6.91
CA ASP A 60 1.61 20.14 8.14
C ASP A 60 0.25 19.58 8.63
N GLU A 61 -0.49 18.90 7.75
CA GLU A 61 -1.84 18.42 8.04
C GLU A 61 -1.96 16.88 8.02
N ARG A 62 -1.99 16.31 9.23
CA ARG A 62 -2.01 14.87 9.50
C ARG A 62 -3.02 14.52 10.58
N TYR A 63 -3.73 13.43 10.37
CA TYR A 63 -4.75 12.92 11.28
C TYR A 63 -4.58 11.42 11.48
N THR A 64 -4.69 10.94 12.71
CA THR A 64 -4.90 9.51 12.94
C THR A 64 -6.38 9.18 12.68
N ALA A 65 -6.68 8.00 12.16
CA ALA A 65 -8.06 7.67 11.76
C ALA A 65 -9.07 7.72 12.92
N ASP A 66 -8.64 7.57 14.17
CA ASP A 66 -9.48 7.73 15.37
C ASP A 66 -9.78 9.19 15.75
N GLU A 67 -9.04 10.16 15.21
CA GLU A 67 -9.32 11.59 15.39
C GLU A 67 -10.45 12.08 14.48
N ILE A 68 -10.71 11.37 13.39
CA ILE A 68 -11.74 11.67 12.40
C ILE A 68 -13.05 11.05 12.83
N THR A 69 -14.03 11.89 13.20
CA THR A 69 -15.32 11.46 13.74
C THR A 69 -16.44 12.35 13.21
N PRO A 70 -17.74 12.00 13.37
CA PRO A 70 -18.82 12.90 12.99
C PRO A 70 -18.81 14.24 13.75
N GLU A 71 -18.14 14.32 14.90
CA GLU A 71 -17.99 15.55 15.69
C GLU A 71 -16.75 16.38 15.29
N ASN A 72 -15.82 15.76 14.57
CA ASN A 72 -14.57 16.34 14.07
C ASN A 72 -14.27 15.74 12.69
N PRO A 73 -15.06 16.08 11.65
CA PRO A 73 -14.89 15.50 10.33
C PRO A 73 -13.65 16.06 9.64
N LEU A 74 -13.09 15.27 8.73
CA LEU A 74 -12.02 15.68 7.82
C LEU A 74 -12.66 16.17 6.51
N GLU A 75 -12.50 17.46 6.21
CA GLU A 75 -12.99 18.07 4.97
C GLU A 75 -11.99 17.76 3.84
N LEU A 76 -12.44 17.13 2.74
CA LEU A 76 -11.64 17.00 1.53
C LEU A 76 -12.25 17.78 0.36
N ASP A 77 -11.40 18.57 -0.29
CA ASP A 77 -11.70 19.28 -1.52
C ASP A 77 -11.80 18.34 -2.73
N LEU A 78 -12.46 18.81 -3.78
CA LEU A 78 -12.48 18.11 -5.06
C LEU A 78 -11.07 17.98 -5.64
N ALA A 79 -10.70 16.78 -6.10
CA ALA A 79 -9.37 16.46 -6.62
C ALA A 79 -8.25 16.43 -5.57
N GLU A 80 -8.59 16.56 -4.30
CA GLU A 80 -7.62 16.40 -3.21
C GLU A 80 -7.10 14.97 -3.13
N THR A 81 -5.84 14.85 -2.74
CA THR A 81 -5.13 13.57 -2.58
C THR A 81 -4.74 13.44 -1.12
N VAL A 82 -5.07 12.29 -0.54
CA VAL A 82 -4.71 11.93 0.83
C VAL A 82 -3.74 10.78 0.77
N GLN A 83 -2.56 10.99 1.37
CA GLN A 83 -1.60 9.94 1.62
C GLN A 83 -2.08 9.16 2.85
N VAL A 84 -2.39 7.88 2.67
CA VAL A 84 -2.71 6.97 3.76
C VAL A 84 -1.45 6.20 4.13
N ILE A 85 -1.09 6.22 5.40
CA ILE A 85 0.05 5.49 5.97
C ILE A 85 -0.50 4.50 7.00
N LEU A 86 -0.13 3.24 6.84
CA LEU A 86 -0.45 2.16 7.76
C LEU A 86 0.80 1.79 8.55
N ASP A 87 0.79 1.97 9.86
CA ASP A 87 1.85 1.54 10.78
C ASP A 87 1.78 0.02 10.95
N ARG A 88 2.43 -0.68 10.01
CA ARG A 88 2.50 -2.14 9.96
C ARG A 88 3.80 -2.59 9.32
N ASP A 89 4.06 -3.89 9.47
CA ASP A 89 5.17 -4.54 8.78
C ASP A 89 5.04 -4.42 7.26
N ARG A 90 6.20 -4.32 6.61
CA ARG A 90 6.34 -4.21 5.16
C ARG A 90 5.70 -5.42 4.47
N LEU A 91 5.05 -5.17 3.35
CA LEU A 91 4.40 -6.18 2.54
C LEU A 91 5.41 -6.86 1.62
N ARG A 92 5.28 -8.17 1.50
CA ARG A 92 6.10 -8.91 0.54
C ARG A 92 5.66 -8.60 -0.89
N LYS A 93 6.58 -8.79 -1.83
CA LYS A 93 6.31 -8.75 -3.27
C LYS A 93 5.10 -9.60 -3.66
N GLY A 94 4.33 -9.13 -4.64
CA GLY A 94 3.15 -9.81 -5.19
C GLY A 94 1.87 -9.01 -5.02
N VAL A 95 0.77 -9.58 -5.53
CA VAL A 95 -0.57 -8.96 -5.49
C VAL A 95 -1.17 -9.04 -4.08
N ARG A 96 -1.67 -7.91 -3.61
CA ARG A 96 -2.26 -7.64 -2.29
C ARG A 96 -3.69 -7.17 -2.47
N GLU A 97 -4.62 -7.78 -1.73
CA GLU A 97 -5.99 -7.29 -1.66
C GLU A 97 -6.08 -6.22 -0.56
N LEU A 98 -6.62 -5.05 -0.87
CA LEU A 98 -6.78 -3.95 0.07
C LEU A 98 -8.27 -3.64 0.23
N GLU A 99 -8.69 -3.42 1.46
CA GLU A 99 -10.05 -3.02 1.80
C GLU A 99 -9.99 -1.73 2.61
N LEU A 100 -10.73 -0.70 2.19
CA LEU A 100 -10.88 0.55 2.94
C LEU A 100 -12.36 0.91 2.99
N GLY A 101 -12.87 1.27 4.16
CA GLY A 101 -14.22 1.77 4.33
C GLY A 101 -14.21 3.07 5.09
N LEU A 102 -15.04 3.99 4.63
CA LEU A 102 -15.08 5.38 5.06
C LEU A 102 -16.54 5.75 5.32
N ARG A 103 -16.80 6.55 6.35
CA ARG A 103 -18.10 7.20 6.53
C ARG A 103 -18.01 8.60 5.96
N VAL A 104 -18.91 8.91 5.03
CA VAL A 104 -18.95 10.19 4.32
C VAL A 104 -20.30 10.87 4.58
N GLU A 105 -20.26 12.15 4.98
CA GLU A 105 -21.47 12.92 5.25
C GLU A 105 -22.37 12.97 4.00
N GLY A 106 -23.68 12.79 4.19
CA GLY A 106 -24.66 12.77 3.10
C GLY A 106 -24.66 11.51 2.21
N TYR A 107 -23.64 10.65 2.30
CA TYR A 107 -23.49 9.44 1.48
C TYR A 107 -23.52 8.13 2.28
N GLY A 108 -23.24 8.20 3.59
CA GLY A 108 -23.23 7.04 4.48
C GLY A 108 -21.89 6.31 4.47
N GLU A 109 -21.92 5.00 4.69
CA GLU A 109 -20.72 4.17 4.66
C GLU A 109 -20.39 3.77 3.21
N VAL A 110 -19.14 3.94 2.83
CA VAL A 110 -18.64 3.59 1.49
C VAL A 110 -17.43 2.70 1.66
N GLY A 111 -17.48 1.50 1.07
CA GLY A 111 -16.41 0.52 1.08
C GLY A 111 -15.75 0.39 -0.29
N PHE A 112 -14.45 0.15 -0.28
CA PHE A 112 -13.62 -0.06 -1.45
C PHE A 112 -12.78 -1.31 -1.25
N THR A 113 -12.72 -2.14 -2.28
CA THR A 113 -11.78 -3.26 -2.33
C THR A 113 -11.02 -3.17 -3.64
N THR A 114 -9.70 -3.32 -3.59
CA THR A 114 -8.86 -3.31 -4.79
C THR A 114 -7.70 -4.28 -4.62
N ASP A 115 -7.21 -4.79 -5.74
CA ASP A 115 -5.93 -5.49 -5.79
C ASP A 115 -4.87 -4.49 -6.26
N ASP A 116 -3.72 -4.45 -5.59
CA ASP A 116 -2.51 -3.77 -6.07
C ASP A 116 -1.29 -4.68 -5.89
N GLU A 117 -0.21 -4.42 -6.61
CA GLU A 117 0.97 -5.28 -6.61
C GLU A 117 2.18 -4.55 -6.03
N ILE A 118 2.79 -5.14 -4.99
CA ILE A 118 4.14 -4.77 -4.57
C ILE A 118 5.11 -5.38 -5.59
N ARG A 119 5.75 -4.54 -6.39
CA ARG A 119 6.73 -4.94 -7.40
C ARG A 119 8.14 -4.91 -6.82
N THR A 120 9.08 -5.36 -7.64
CA THR A 120 10.51 -5.36 -7.26
C THR A 120 11.04 -3.95 -7.00
N ASP A 121 10.51 -2.93 -7.69
CA ASP A 121 10.90 -1.52 -7.51
C ASP A 121 10.34 -0.90 -6.22
N ASP A 122 9.27 -1.49 -5.66
CA ASP A 122 8.65 -1.07 -4.39
C ASP A 122 9.29 -1.75 -3.17
N LEU A 123 10.27 -2.63 -3.42
CA LEU A 123 11.11 -3.20 -2.39
C LEU A 123 12.14 -2.16 -1.96
N VAL A 124 12.40 -2.08 -0.65
CA VAL A 124 13.37 -1.14 -0.09
C VAL A 124 14.74 -1.39 -0.73
N ASP A 125 15.16 -0.41 -1.53
CA ASP A 125 16.32 -0.50 -2.39
C ASP A 125 17.42 0.43 -1.87
N VAL A 126 17.79 0.25 -0.60
CA VAL A 126 18.78 1.09 0.09
C VAL A 126 20.23 0.73 -0.29
N ASP A 127 21.13 1.69 -0.15
CA ASP A 127 22.58 1.44 -0.16
C ASP A 127 23.05 1.11 1.26
N PRO A 128 23.51 -0.12 1.53
CA PRO A 128 23.95 -0.50 2.88
C PRO A 128 25.16 0.34 3.35
N ALA A 129 25.91 0.96 2.43
CA ALA A 129 27.06 1.80 2.76
C ALA A 129 26.68 3.12 3.44
N GLU A 130 25.44 3.56 3.33
CA GLU A 130 24.89 4.76 3.98
C GLU A 130 24.54 4.51 5.46
N TYR A 131 24.46 3.24 5.87
CA TYR A 131 24.10 2.84 7.23
C TYR A 131 25.31 2.34 8.01
N THR A 132 25.32 2.63 9.32
CA THR A 132 26.20 1.90 10.24
C THR A 132 25.74 0.45 10.38
N VAL A 133 26.59 -0.42 10.91
CA VAL A 133 26.23 -1.85 11.12
C VAL A 133 25.06 -2.00 12.09
N ALA A 134 24.89 -1.07 13.04
CA ALA A 134 23.77 -1.10 13.97
C ALA A 134 22.46 -0.72 13.26
N GLU A 135 22.44 0.41 12.56
CA GLU A 135 21.26 0.86 11.81
C GLU A 135 20.87 -0.14 10.72
N LEU A 136 21.85 -0.77 10.06
CA LEU A 136 21.60 -1.81 9.07
C LEU A 136 20.97 -3.07 9.71
N ARG A 137 21.30 -3.40 10.95
CA ARG A 137 20.66 -4.52 11.66
C ARG A 137 19.21 -4.22 11.98
N ASP A 138 18.94 -3.00 12.44
CA ASP A 138 17.57 -2.55 12.71
C ASP A 138 16.75 -2.54 11.41
N LEU A 139 17.35 -2.09 10.30
CA LEU A 139 16.74 -2.14 8.97
C LEU A 139 16.48 -3.57 8.47
N VAL A 140 17.48 -4.46 8.58
CA VAL A 140 17.31 -5.87 8.17
C VAL A 140 16.22 -6.56 8.97
N ALA A 141 16.06 -6.21 10.25
CA ALA A 141 15.01 -6.81 11.09
C ALA A 141 13.59 -6.45 10.64
N VAL A 142 13.40 -5.34 9.91
CA VAL A 142 12.09 -4.93 9.38
C VAL A 142 11.86 -5.34 7.92
N ILE A 143 12.91 -5.78 7.21
CA ILE A 143 12.78 -6.29 5.84
C ILE A 143 12.40 -7.78 5.91
N THR A 144 11.15 -8.10 5.58
CA THR A 144 10.65 -9.48 5.66
C THR A 144 10.79 -10.25 4.34
N GLU A 145 11.26 -9.58 3.28
CA GLU A 145 11.31 -10.12 1.93
C GLU A 145 12.69 -10.71 1.60
N PRO A 146 12.78 -12.02 1.30
CA PRO A 146 14.05 -12.64 0.92
C PRO A 146 14.74 -11.95 -0.26
N GLU A 147 13.98 -11.58 -1.31
CA GLU A 147 14.54 -10.91 -2.49
C GLU A 147 15.17 -9.54 -2.15
N SER A 148 14.57 -8.78 -1.21
CA SER A 148 15.14 -7.51 -0.75
C SER A 148 16.45 -7.71 -0.01
N LEU A 149 16.49 -8.71 0.88
CA LEU A 149 17.70 -9.05 1.63
C LEU A 149 18.81 -9.59 0.73
N GLU A 150 18.48 -10.39 -0.29
CA GLU A 150 19.42 -10.87 -1.30
C GLU A 150 20.06 -9.72 -2.08
N ARG A 151 19.25 -8.75 -2.54
CA ARG A 151 19.76 -7.53 -3.21
C ARG A 151 20.64 -6.70 -2.29
N LEU A 152 20.22 -6.52 -1.04
CA LEU A 152 20.98 -5.78 -0.04
C LEU A 152 22.33 -6.46 0.26
N LEU A 153 22.34 -7.79 0.33
CA LEU A 153 23.53 -8.61 0.52
C LEU A 153 24.50 -8.49 -0.66
N GLU A 154 23.99 -8.54 -1.89
CA GLU A 154 24.79 -8.33 -3.11
C GLU A 154 25.46 -6.96 -3.08
N ARG A 155 24.71 -5.90 -2.78
CA ARG A 155 25.24 -4.53 -2.65
C ARG A 155 26.30 -4.39 -1.56
N GLU A 156 26.09 -4.99 -0.38
CA GLU A 156 27.08 -4.92 0.69
C GLU A 156 28.38 -5.64 0.30
N ARG A 157 28.28 -6.82 -0.34
CA ARG A 157 29.45 -7.60 -0.81
C ARG A 157 30.20 -6.92 -1.95
N ASP A 158 29.49 -6.30 -2.89
CA ASP A 158 30.11 -5.54 -3.99
C ASP A 158 30.67 -4.18 -3.52
N GLY A 159 30.13 -3.65 -2.43
CA GLY A 159 30.51 -2.37 -1.83
C GLY A 159 31.64 -2.49 -0.80
N LYS A 160 31.31 -2.26 0.48
CA LYS A 160 32.31 -2.20 1.57
C LYS A 160 32.68 -3.58 2.12
N ASP A 161 31.91 -4.62 1.81
CA ASP A 161 32.06 -6.02 2.25
C ASP A 161 32.35 -6.16 3.74
N ARG A 162 31.58 -5.45 4.58
CA ARG A 162 31.78 -5.50 6.04
C ARG A 162 31.24 -6.82 6.54
N THR A 163 32.11 -7.70 7.01
CA THR A 163 31.76 -9.05 7.48
C THR A 163 30.62 -9.08 8.49
N THR A 164 30.56 -8.09 9.39
CA THR A 164 29.47 -8.00 10.39
C THR A 164 28.14 -7.52 9.82
N ALA A 165 28.16 -6.75 8.74
CA ALA A 165 26.96 -6.32 8.01
C ALA A 165 26.44 -7.48 7.15
N VAL A 166 27.33 -8.13 6.40
CA VAL A 166 27.05 -9.35 5.63
C VAL A 166 26.39 -10.40 6.50
N GLY A 167 26.98 -10.72 7.66
CA GLY A 167 26.40 -11.71 8.58
C GLY A 167 25.03 -11.31 9.11
N ALA A 168 24.79 -10.02 9.37
CA ALA A 168 23.47 -9.56 9.80
C ALA A 168 22.40 -9.74 8.70
N ILE A 169 22.74 -9.45 7.45
CA ILE A 169 21.82 -9.63 6.31
C ILE A 169 21.58 -11.13 6.06
N GLU A 170 22.61 -11.97 6.17
CA GLU A 170 22.49 -13.44 6.05
C GLU A 170 21.60 -14.04 7.14
N ASP A 171 21.77 -13.61 8.40
CA ASP A 171 20.92 -14.02 9.51
C ASP A 171 19.45 -13.62 9.26
N GLY A 172 19.23 -12.41 8.71
CA GLY A 172 17.90 -11.95 8.30
C GLY A 172 17.30 -12.81 7.19
N LEU A 173 18.11 -13.19 6.20
CA LEU A 173 17.67 -14.03 5.08
C LEU A 173 17.30 -15.45 5.55
N GLU A 174 17.99 -15.99 6.56
CA GLU A 174 17.63 -17.26 7.20
C GLU A 174 16.30 -17.16 7.98
N ALA A 175 16.04 -16.01 8.60
CA ALA A 175 14.79 -15.76 9.33
C ALA A 175 13.59 -15.45 8.42
N ALA A 176 13.83 -14.92 7.23
CA ALA A 176 12.78 -14.59 6.27
C ALA A 176 12.14 -15.88 5.71
N GLU A 177 10.83 -16.03 5.92
CA GLU A 177 10.11 -17.16 5.33
C GLU A 177 10.03 -17.01 3.81
N PRO A 178 10.23 -18.11 3.04
CA PRO A 178 10.04 -18.08 1.61
C PRO A 178 8.58 -17.76 1.27
N LEU A 179 8.38 -17.02 0.18
CA LEU A 179 7.05 -16.78 -0.36
C LEU A 179 6.31 -18.10 -0.56
N THR A 180 5.05 -18.15 -0.14
CA THR A 180 4.21 -19.29 -0.42
C THR A 180 3.86 -19.33 -1.91
N GLU A 181 3.62 -20.52 -2.46
CA GLU A 181 3.19 -20.68 -3.86
C GLU A 181 1.93 -19.87 -4.17
N ALA A 182 1.05 -19.65 -3.18
CA ALA A 182 -0.14 -18.81 -3.31
C ALA A 182 0.17 -17.31 -3.45
N GLU A 183 1.23 -16.81 -2.80
CA GLU A 183 1.74 -15.43 -2.95
C GLU A 183 2.47 -15.25 -4.29
N MET A 184 3.12 -16.30 -4.80
CA MET A 184 3.84 -16.27 -6.08
C MET A 184 2.94 -16.41 -7.31
N VAL A 185 1.72 -16.94 -7.18
CA VAL A 185 0.88 -17.38 -8.33
C VAL A 185 -0.23 -16.38 -8.72
N ARG A 186 -0.47 -15.30 -7.97
CA ARG A 186 -1.47 -14.30 -8.37
C ARG A 186 -0.90 -13.29 -9.36
N SER A 187 -0.66 -13.71 -10.59
CA SER A 187 -0.44 -12.82 -11.74
C SER A 187 -1.32 -13.21 -12.92
N GLU A 188 -2.56 -13.61 -12.65
CA GLU A 188 -3.59 -13.60 -13.69
C GLU A 188 -4.56 -12.47 -13.37
N PRO A 189 -4.49 -11.33 -14.11
CA PRO A 189 -5.59 -10.38 -14.07
C PRO A 189 -6.83 -11.17 -14.48
N THR A 190 -7.81 -11.23 -13.59
CA THR A 190 -9.11 -11.82 -13.90
C THR A 190 -9.85 -10.88 -14.85
N THR A 191 -9.43 -10.85 -16.11
CA THR A 191 -10.20 -10.31 -17.22
C THR A 191 -10.76 -11.49 -17.98
N LYS A 192 -11.85 -12.05 -17.47
CA LYS A 192 -12.81 -12.72 -18.34
C LYS A 192 -13.66 -11.63 -18.97
N ASP A 193 -13.18 -11.02 -20.05
CA ASP A 193 -14.09 -10.43 -21.00
C ASP A 193 -13.67 -10.71 -22.46
N THR A 194 -14.69 -11.06 -23.22
CA THR A 194 -14.60 -11.57 -24.57
C THR A 194 -14.74 -10.40 -25.53
N GLY A 195 -13.67 -10.06 -26.26
CA GLY A 195 -13.81 -9.41 -27.56
C GLY A 195 -12.97 -8.16 -27.82
N SER A 196 -11.87 -8.35 -28.55
CA SER A 196 -11.37 -7.55 -29.68
C SER A 196 -11.40 -6.00 -29.57
N ASN A 197 -10.24 -5.37 -29.46
CA ASN A 197 -9.63 -4.55 -30.54
C ASN A 197 -8.29 -3.93 -30.07
N LEU A 198 -7.20 -4.43 -30.66
CA LEU A 198 -5.77 -4.25 -30.35
C LEU A 198 -5.19 -2.82 -30.51
N VAL A 199 -6.01 -1.78 -30.41
CA VAL A 199 -5.53 -0.38 -30.53
C VAL A 199 -5.99 0.49 -29.35
N ASN A 200 -6.96 0.02 -28.55
CA ASN A 200 -7.27 0.63 -27.25
C ASN A 200 -6.42 0.05 -26.11
N ASP A 201 -5.84 -1.16 -26.26
CA ASP A 201 -5.07 -1.85 -25.21
C ASP A 201 -3.89 -1.02 -24.67
N LEU A 202 -3.21 -0.24 -25.53
CA LEU A 202 -2.04 0.54 -25.09
C LEU A 202 -2.40 1.83 -24.32
N LEU A 203 -3.67 2.22 -24.29
CA LEU A 203 -4.17 3.38 -23.53
C LEU A 203 -4.93 2.96 -22.27
N VAL A 204 -5.15 1.67 -22.08
CA VAL A 204 -5.95 1.10 -20.99
C VAL A 204 -5.10 0.43 -19.91
N GLU A 205 -3.87 0.00 -20.21
CA GLU A 205 -2.94 -0.53 -19.19
C GLU A 205 -2.57 0.49 -18.08
N VAL A 206 -2.79 1.79 -18.30
CA VAL A 206 -2.60 2.85 -17.29
C VAL A 206 -3.90 3.18 -16.53
N LEU A 207 -5.05 2.63 -16.95
CA LEU A 207 -6.37 3.00 -16.40
C LEU A 207 -7.21 1.82 -15.85
N GLU A 208 -6.75 0.58 -15.96
CA GLU A 208 -7.54 -0.59 -15.52
C GLU A 208 -6.74 -1.57 -14.65
N SER A 209 -6.27 -1.14 -13.48
CA SER A 209 -6.37 -2.04 -12.32
C SER A 209 -7.87 -2.18 -12.02
N PRO A 210 -8.50 -3.37 -12.14
CA PRO A 210 -9.93 -3.50 -11.89
C PRO A 210 -10.21 -3.32 -10.40
N GLN A 211 -10.38 -2.06 -9.96
CA GLN A 211 -10.85 -1.71 -8.62
C GLN A 211 -12.25 -2.33 -8.45
N ARG A 212 -12.36 -3.39 -7.65
CA ARG A 212 -13.64 -4.03 -7.32
C ARG A 212 -14.28 -3.30 -6.15
N ILE A 213 -14.92 -2.19 -6.46
CA ILE A 213 -15.51 -1.33 -5.43
C ILE A 213 -16.86 -1.91 -5.02
N SER A 214 -17.03 -2.18 -3.73
CA SER A 214 -18.26 -2.73 -3.15
C SER A 214 -18.83 -1.78 -2.11
N VAL A 215 -19.99 -1.19 -2.42
CA VAL A 215 -20.76 -0.39 -1.47
C VAL A 215 -21.52 -1.34 -0.52
N TYR A 216 -21.38 -1.15 0.79
CA TYR A 216 -22.08 -1.92 1.83
C TYR A 216 -23.05 -1.05 2.62
#